data_AF-A0A8T7E5Z5-F1
#
_entry.id   AF-A0A8T7E5Z5-F1
#
_cell.length_a   1.000
_cell.length_b   1.000
_cell.length_c   1.000
_cell.angle_alpha   90.00
_cell.angle_beta   90.00
_cell.angle_gamma   90.00
#
_symmetry.space_group_name_H-M   'P 1'
#
loop_
_entity.id
_entity.type
_entity.pdbx_description
1 polymer ?
#
loop_
_entity_poly.entity_id
_entity_poly.type
_entity_poly.pdbx_seq_one_letter_code
_entity_poly.pdbx_strand_id
1 'polypeptide(L)'
;MIKLSFTPEIINQLHHERIHHSHPRVRQRMETVYLRALGISHQEIGRIMRISQTTLREYLQLYQSGGIEALKEVNFNQPHSDLDEYQEQLRQEFERKPPATLMEAAQRIETLTGLRRSQPQ
;
A
#
# COMPACT_ATOMS: atom_id res chain seq x y z
N MET A 1 -10.05 -4.32 23.70
CA MET A 1 -9.07 -3.25 23.97
C MET A 1 -7.69 -3.82 23.69
N ILE A 2 -6.93 -3.23 22.76
CA ILE A 2 -5.55 -3.66 22.50
C ILE A 2 -4.68 -3.09 23.63
N LYS A 3 -4.02 -3.96 24.39
CA LYS A 3 -3.06 -3.55 25.42
C LYS A 3 -1.70 -3.38 24.74
N LEU A 4 -1.19 -2.15 24.72
CA LEU A 4 0.11 -1.79 24.18
C LEU A 4 0.92 -1.15 25.31
N SER A 5 2.18 -1.55 25.45
CA SER A 5 3.15 -0.86 26.27
C SER A 5 3.99 0.06 25.39
N PHE A 6 4.26 1.27 25.90
CA PHE A 6 5.08 2.26 25.23
C PHE A 6 6.19 2.68 26.18
N THR A 7 7.44 2.52 25.76
CA THR A 7 8.60 3.07 26.47
C THR A 7 8.79 4.53 26.06
N PRO A 8 9.45 5.37 26.89
CA PRO A 8 9.77 6.74 26.51
C PRO A 8 10.56 6.84 25.20
N GLU A 9 11.47 5.89 24.96
CA GLU A 9 12.26 5.78 23.72
C GLU A 9 11.35 5.59 22.50
N ILE A 10 10.38 4.67 22.58
CA ILE A 10 9.41 4.43 21.52
C ILE A 10 8.55 5.67 21.27
N ILE A 11 8.10 6.37 22.32
CA ILE A 11 7.29 7.59 22.19
C ILE A 11 8.08 8.67 21.44
N ASN A 12 9.37 8.84 21.77
CA ASN A 12 10.26 9.78 21.07
C ASN A 12 10.47 9.38 19.61
N GLN A 13 10.67 8.08 19.33
CA GLN A 13 10.83 7.59 17.97
C GLN A 13 9.56 7.79 17.13
N LEU A 14 8.38 7.49 17.69
CA LEU A 14 7.09 7.76 17.04
C LEU A 14 6.89 9.25 16.75
N HIS A 15 7.29 10.13 17.68
CA HIS A 15 7.23 11.57 17.46
C HIS A 15 8.18 12.03 16.34
N HIS A 16 9.39 11.50 16.28
CA HIS A 16 10.32 11.84 15.21
C HIS A 16 9.82 11.35 13.84
N GLU A 17 9.47 10.07 13.75
CA GLU A 17 9.05 9.43 12.49
C GLU A 17 7.75 10.01 11.92
N ARG A 18 6.77 10.40 12.77
CA ARG A 18 5.52 11.03 12.27
C ARG A 18 5.74 12.34 11.52
N ILE A 19 6.86 13.03 11.78
CA ILE A 19 7.20 14.30 11.13
C ILE A 19 8.11 14.05 9.93
N HIS A 20 9.18 13.27 10.13
CA HIS A 20 10.31 13.21 9.21
C HIS A 20 10.26 12.06 8.20
N HIS A 21 9.42 11.05 8.42
CA HIS A 21 9.39 9.92 7.50
C HIS A 21 8.88 10.34 6.11
N SER A 22 9.53 9.85 5.05
CA SER A 22 9.26 10.27 3.67
C SER A 22 7.85 9.91 3.21
N HIS A 23 7.34 8.74 3.62
CA HIS A 23 6.06 8.23 3.15
C HIS A 23 4.87 8.75 4.00
N PRO A 24 3.89 9.47 3.41
CA PRO A 24 2.75 10.04 4.13
C PRO A 24 1.91 9.02 4.93
N ARG A 25 1.68 7.82 4.35
CA ARG A 25 0.92 6.76 5.03
C ARG A 25 1.63 6.25 6.29
N VAL A 26 2.96 6.15 6.26
CA VAL A 26 3.74 5.75 7.43
C VAL A 26 3.68 6.85 8.47
N ARG A 27 3.82 8.14 8.10
CA ARG A 27 3.62 9.26 9.03
C ARG A 27 2.26 9.23 9.72
N GLN A 28 1.19 8.97 8.98
CA GLN A 28 -0.17 8.83 9.53
C GLN A 28 -0.28 7.66 10.53
N ARG A 29 0.34 6.51 10.22
CA ARG A 29 0.41 5.36 11.13
C ARG A 29 1.18 5.70 12.41
N MET A 30 2.35 6.32 12.28
CA MET A 30 3.18 6.76 13.40
C MET A 30 2.42 7.73 14.30
N GLU A 31 1.73 8.71 13.73
CA GLU A 31 0.92 9.66 14.48
C GLU A 31 -0.24 8.98 15.21
N THR A 32 -0.92 8.04 14.56
CA THR A 32 -2.02 7.27 15.19
C THR A 32 -1.52 6.52 16.43
N VAL A 33 -0.37 5.85 16.33
CA VAL A 33 0.21 5.09 17.45
C VAL A 33 0.78 6.03 18.52
N TYR A 34 1.38 7.16 18.13
CA TYR A 34 1.83 8.20 19.05
C TYR A 34 0.69 8.76 19.90
N LEU A 35 -0.43 9.14 19.28
CA LEU A 35 -1.62 9.63 20.00
C LEU A 35 -2.18 8.57 20.95
N ARG A 36 -2.11 7.28 20.56
CA ARG A 36 -2.48 6.19 21.45
C ARG A 36 -1.53 6.07 22.65
N ALA A 37 -0.23 6.24 22.44
CA ALA A 37 0.78 6.22 23.50
C ALA A 37 0.61 7.38 24.50
N LEU A 38 0.11 8.53 24.04
CA LEU A 38 -0.27 9.67 24.90
C LEU A 38 -1.57 9.44 25.70
N GLY A 39 -2.23 8.29 25.54
CA GLY A 39 -3.44 7.94 26.29
C GLY A 39 -4.74 8.45 25.68
N ILE A 40 -4.72 9.02 24.48
CA ILE A 40 -5.92 9.54 23.80
C ILE A 40 -6.86 8.38 23.45
N SER A 41 -8.17 8.63 23.55
CA SER A 41 -9.20 7.64 23.25
C SER A 41 -9.27 7.31 21.76
N HIS A 42 -9.71 6.10 21.40
CA HIS A 42 -9.84 5.72 19.98
C HIS A 42 -10.85 6.60 19.23
N GLN A 43 -11.89 7.08 19.91
CA GLN A 43 -12.89 7.98 19.34
C GLN A 43 -12.26 9.33 18.97
N GLU A 44 -11.48 9.92 19.88
CA GLU A 44 -10.78 11.18 19.64
C GLU A 44 -9.68 11.04 18.59
N ILE A 45 -8.91 9.95 18.60
CA ILE A 45 -7.90 9.70 17.56
C ILE A 45 -8.56 9.61 16.19
N GLY A 46 -9.68 8.89 16.06
CA GLY A 46 -10.44 8.83 14.81
C GLY A 46 -10.91 10.21 14.33
N ARG A 47 -11.35 11.07 15.27
CA ARG A 47 -11.74 12.46 14.98
C ARG A 47 -10.56 13.33 14.54
N ILE A 48 -9.43 13.25 15.23
CA ILE A 48 -8.20 14.04 14.95
C ILE A 48 -7.62 13.62 13.60
N MET A 49 -7.43 12.32 13.40
CA MET A 49 -6.78 11.76 12.21
C MET A 49 -7.72 11.64 11.01
N ARG A 50 -9.03 11.86 11.21
CA ARG A 50 -10.11 11.67 10.22
C ARG A 50 -10.07 10.26 9.59
N ILE A 51 -9.88 9.24 10.42
CA ILE A 51 -9.86 7.83 10.02
C ILE A 51 -10.99 7.04 10.68
N SER A 52 -11.38 5.93 10.04
CA SER A 52 -12.35 5.01 10.62
C SER A 52 -11.78 4.29 11.85
N GLN A 53 -12.67 3.81 12.72
CA GLN A 53 -12.28 2.98 13.87
C GLN A 53 -11.63 1.66 13.43
N THR A 54 -11.98 1.16 12.25
CA THR A 54 -11.36 -0.03 11.66
C THR A 54 -9.91 0.23 11.28
N THR A 55 -9.65 1.31 10.53
CA THR A 55 -8.29 1.73 10.14
C THR A 55 -7.39 1.99 11.36
N LEU A 56 -7.94 2.65 12.39
CA LEU A 56 -7.22 2.85 13.65
C LEU A 56 -6.80 1.50 14.26
N ARG A 57 -7.72 0.54 14.34
CA ARG A 57 -7.43 -0.80 14.89
C ARG A 57 -6.37 -1.53 14.07
N GLU A 58 -6.45 -1.47 12.74
CA GLU A 58 -5.44 -2.04 11.85
C GLU A 58 -4.05 -1.48 12.13
N TYR A 59 -3.92 -0.16 12.31
CA TYR A 59 -2.64 0.46 12.61
C TYR A 59 -2.10 0.03 13.99
N LEU A 60 -2.97 -0.08 14.99
CA LEU A 60 -2.58 -0.57 16.32
C LEU A 60 -2.19 -2.06 16.30
N GLN A 61 -2.89 -2.88 15.51
CA GLN A 61 -2.56 -4.30 15.32
C GLN A 61 -1.23 -4.48 14.59
N LEU A 62 -0.98 -3.66 13.56
CA LEU A 62 0.29 -3.65 12.82
C LEU A 62 1.46 -3.31 13.76
N TYR A 63 1.30 -2.31 14.62
CA TYR A 63 2.27 -2.01 15.66
C TYR A 63 2.41 -3.16 16.68
N GLN A 64 1.31 -3.80 17.05
CA GLN A 64 1.35 -4.94 17.99
C GLN A 64 2.14 -6.13 17.41
N SER A 65 2.06 -6.37 16.10
CA SER A 65 2.68 -7.53 15.46
C SER A 65 4.19 -7.37 15.22
N GLY A 66 4.67 -6.15 14.95
CA GLY A 66 6.08 -5.94 14.59
C GLY A 66 6.65 -4.57 14.96
N GLY A 67 6.01 -3.85 15.88
CA GLY A 67 6.50 -2.57 16.39
C GLY A 67 6.56 -1.47 15.33
N ILE A 68 7.55 -0.59 15.48
CA ILE A 68 7.74 0.56 14.59
C ILE A 68 8.11 0.13 13.16
N GLU A 69 8.88 -0.94 13.01
CA GLU A 69 9.31 -1.41 11.68
C GLU A 69 8.12 -1.89 10.86
N ALA A 70 7.16 -2.62 11.46
CA ALA A 70 5.93 -3.01 10.77
C ALA A 70 5.09 -1.80 10.31
N LEU A 71 5.14 -0.67 11.02
CA LEU A 71 4.44 0.55 10.59
C LEU A 71 5.04 1.16 9.31
N LYS A 72 6.34 0.95 9.07
CA LYS A 72 7.07 1.43 7.89
C LYS A 72 6.81 0.60 6.64
N GLU A 73 6.32 -0.64 6.78
CA GLU A 73 6.03 -1.50 5.64
C GLU A 73 4.87 -0.96 4.80
N VAL A 74 5.18 -0.50 3.59
CA VAL A 74 4.19 -0.08 2.60
C VAL A 74 4.23 -1.05 1.44
N ASN A 75 3.44 -2.11 1.54
CA ASN A 75 3.28 -3.09 0.47
C ASN A 75 2.20 -2.58 -0.49
N PHE A 76 2.63 -1.96 -1.59
CA PHE A 76 1.73 -1.66 -2.70
C PHE A 76 1.37 -2.96 -3.42
N ASN A 77 0.10 -3.13 -3.76
CA ASN A 77 -0.29 -4.22 -4.65
C ASN A 77 0.40 -4.00 -6.00
N GLN A 78 1.29 -4.93 -6.36
CA GLN A 78 1.95 -4.98 -7.65
C GLN A 78 1.42 -6.23 -8.36
N PRO A 79 0.23 -6.17 -8.99
CA PRO A 79 -0.31 -7.31 -9.68
C PRO A 79 0.63 -7.65 -10.85
N HIS A 80 1.23 -8.83 -10.80
CA HIS A 80 1.95 -9.38 -11.94
C HIS A 80 0.92 -9.93 -12.93
N SER A 81 1.00 -9.53 -14.18
CA SER A 81 0.17 -10.07 -15.24
C SER A 81 0.84 -11.29 -15.83
N ASP A 82 0.08 -12.31 -16.22
CA ASP A 82 0.61 -13.43 -17.01
C ASP A 82 1.22 -12.96 -18.35
N LEU A 83 0.89 -11.73 -18.79
CA LEU A 83 1.51 -11.10 -19.96
C LEU A 83 2.90 -10.51 -19.70
N ASP A 84 3.30 -10.36 -18.44
CA ASP A 84 4.60 -9.78 -18.08
C ASP A 84 5.75 -10.68 -18.58
N GLU A 85 5.55 -12.00 -18.63
CA GLU A 85 6.49 -12.96 -19.23
C GLU A 85 6.72 -12.71 -20.74
N TYR A 86 5.75 -12.09 -21.41
CA TYR A 86 5.78 -11.82 -22.86
C TYR A 86 6.07 -10.35 -23.17
N GLN A 87 6.39 -9.53 -22.16
CA GLN A 87 6.50 -8.08 -22.30
C GLN A 87 7.46 -7.66 -23.42
N GLU A 88 8.66 -8.26 -23.48
CA GLU A 88 9.65 -7.91 -24.51
C GLU A 88 9.23 -8.39 -25.92
N GLN A 89 8.58 -9.56 -26.02
CA GLN A 89 8.08 -10.05 -27.31
C GLN A 89 6.95 -9.17 -27.84
N LEU A 90 6.01 -8.78 -26.97
CA LEU A 90 4.91 -7.89 -27.32
C LEU A 90 5.42 -6.48 -27.67
N ARG A 91 6.41 -5.96 -26.93
CA ARG A 91 7.07 -4.69 -27.25
C ARG A 91 7.66 -4.74 -28.67
N GLN A 92 8.46 -5.74 -28.99
CA GLN A 92 9.09 -5.87 -30.30
C GLN A 92 8.07 -5.98 -31.44
N GLU A 93 7.01 -6.77 -31.26
CA GLU A 93 5.98 -6.89 -32.30
C GLU A 93 5.25 -5.56 -32.52
N PHE A 94 4.88 -4.84 -31.45
CA PHE A 94 4.16 -3.58 -31.57
C PHE A 94 5.03 -2.40 -32.01
N GLU A 95 6.33 -2.41 -31.71
CA GLU A 95 7.29 -1.46 -32.28
C GLU A 95 7.48 -1.71 -33.79
N ARG A 96 7.57 -2.98 -34.21
CA ARG A 96 7.73 -3.34 -35.63
C ARG A 96 6.46 -3.09 -36.43
N LYS A 97 5.30 -3.41 -35.86
CA LYS A 97 3.99 -3.27 -36.52
C LYS A 97 2.96 -2.74 -35.52
N PRO A 98 2.83 -1.41 -35.39
CA PRO A 98 1.83 -0.80 -34.53
C PRO A 98 0.42 -1.29 -34.89
N PRO A 99 -0.40 -1.72 -33.92
CA PRO A 99 -1.78 -2.06 -34.17
C PRO A 99 -2.58 -0.78 -34.42
N ALA A 100 -3.50 -0.80 -35.38
CA ALA A 100 -4.34 0.35 -35.71
C ALA A 100 -5.53 0.50 -34.74
N THR A 101 -5.92 -0.59 -34.07
CA THR A 101 -7.05 -0.62 -33.14
C THR A 101 -6.76 -1.46 -31.90
N LEU A 102 -7.49 -1.20 -30.80
CA LEU A 102 -7.41 -2.00 -29.58
C LEU A 102 -7.82 -3.46 -29.81
N MET A 103 -8.80 -3.71 -30.68
CA MET A 103 -9.28 -5.06 -30.98
C MET A 103 -8.21 -5.86 -31.74
N GLU A 104 -7.50 -5.21 -32.67
CA GLU A 104 -6.37 -5.81 -33.35
C GLU A 104 -5.21 -6.10 -32.39
N ALA A 105 -4.91 -5.19 -31.47
CA ALA A 105 -3.89 -5.41 -30.45
C ALA A 105 -4.22 -6.62 -29.55
N ALA A 106 -5.48 -6.72 -29.09
CA ALA A 106 -5.94 -7.83 -28.25
C ALA A 106 -5.83 -9.17 -28.99
N GLN A 107 -6.26 -9.22 -30.26
CA GLN A 107 -6.16 -10.44 -31.08
C GLN A 107 -4.70 -10.86 -31.28
N ARG A 108 -3.79 -9.89 -31.51
CA ARG A 108 -2.36 -10.18 -31.69
C ARG A 108 -1.71 -10.66 -30.40
N ILE A 109 -2.06 -10.08 -29.25
CA ILE A 109 -1.62 -10.56 -27.94
C ILE A 109 -2.06 -12.01 -27.76
N GLU A 110 -3.34 -12.31 -27.96
CA GLU A 110 -3.88 -13.68 -27.84
C GLU A 110 -3.20 -14.65 -28.82
N THR A 111 -2.90 -14.22 -30.04
CA THR A 111 -2.20 -15.04 -31.04
C THR A 111 -0.76 -15.37 -30.62
N LEU A 112 -0.06 -14.42 -30.01
CA LEU A 112 1.34 -14.57 -29.62
C LEU A 112 1.53 -15.28 -28.29
N THR A 113 0.64 -15.04 -27.32
CA THR A 113 0.80 -15.50 -25.93
C THR A 113 -0.21 -16.57 -25.54
N GLY A 114 -1.27 -16.79 -26.33
CA GLY A 114 -2.40 -17.63 -25.97
C GLY A 114 -3.31 -17.04 -24.88
N LEU A 115 -2.99 -15.84 -24.39
CA LEU A 115 -3.70 -15.20 -23.28
C LEU A 115 -4.69 -14.16 -23.80
N ARG A 116 -5.96 -14.30 -23.39
CA ARG A 116 -7.03 -13.36 -23.73
C ARG A 116 -7.36 -12.48 -22.53
N ARG A 117 -7.11 -11.17 -22.64
CA ARG A 117 -7.58 -10.17 -21.66
C ARG A 117 -8.93 -9.61 -22.14
N SER A 118 -9.91 -9.54 -21.23
CA SER A 118 -11.18 -8.86 -21.49
C SER A 118 -10.96 -7.35 -21.61
N GLN A 119 -11.84 -6.64 -22.33
CA GLN A 119 -11.81 -5.18 -22.30
C GLN A 119 -12.05 -4.68 -20.86
N PRO A 120 -11.35 -3.63 -20.42
CA PRO A 120 -11.65 -3.00 -19.14
C PRO A 120 -13.12 -2.54 -19.13
N GLN A 121 -13.82 -2.81 -18.04
CA GLN A 121 -15.22 -2.40 -17.79
C GLN A 121 -15.33 -0.89 -17.56
#